data_AF-M3EYU9-F1
#
_entry.id   AF-M3EYU9-F1
#
_cell.length_a   1.000
_cell.length_b   1.000
_cell.length_c   1.000
_cell.angle_alpha   90.00
_cell.angle_beta   90.00
_cell.angle_gamma   90.00
#
_symmetry.space_group_name_H-M   'P 1'
#
loop_
_entity.id
_entity.type
_entity.pdbx_description
1 polymer ?
#
loop_
_entity_poly.entity_id
_entity_poly.type
_entity_poly.pdbx_seq_one_letter_code
_entity_poly.pdbx_strand_id
1 'polypeptide(L)'
;MRMVDVAATAGVSRQTLYNEFGSKDGLARALVRREADGYLAGVDRALALPADTRDRLAATAEWTVRACRSNVLVRAMLTGCWSERLPSPSLTAVASSCVVPAQRRADGPLPAPADFVALVRERAVAALAPPGTPRSDAGELARSCELAVRLALSCVAAPPGEGGVAELVRTTLPRQPSRSLNHL
;
A
#
# COMPACT_ATOMS: atom_id res chain seq x y z
N MET A 1 12.75 14.62 16.03
CA MET A 1 11.55 14.33 16.85
C MET A 1 11.96 13.66 18.15
N ARG A 2 11.51 14.19 19.31
CA ARG A 2 11.66 13.57 20.63
C ARG A 2 10.30 13.10 21.14
N MET A 3 10.26 11.98 21.87
CA MET A 3 9.02 11.41 22.43
C MET A 3 8.28 12.37 23.37
N VAL A 4 9.02 13.21 24.11
CA VAL A 4 8.42 14.23 24.99
C VAL A 4 7.59 15.26 24.22
N ASP A 5 8.08 15.70 23.06
CA ASP A 5 7.39 16.69 22.24
C ASP A 5 6.10 16.10 21.66
N VAL A 6 6.14 14.81 21.28
CA VAL A 6 4.97 14.05 20.79
C VAL A 6 3.93 13.89 21.89
N ALA A 7 4.35 13.49 23.10
CA ALA A 7 3.45 13.31 24.24
C ALA A 7 2.74 14.63 24.59
N ALA A 8 3.48 15.74 24.64
CA ALA A 8 2.93 17.06 24.90
C ALA A 8 1.92 17.49 23.81
N THR A 9 2.26 17.30 22.53
CA THR A 9 1.37 17.64 21.41
C THR A 9 0.10 16.78 21.39
N ALA A 10 0.21 15.52 21.77
CA ALA A 10 -0.91 14.57 21.83
C ALA A 10 -1.75 14.69 23.12
N GLY A 11 -1.36 15.55 24.07
CA GLY A 11 -2.08 15.72 25.34
C GLY A 11 -1.99 14.50 26.27
N VAL A 12 -0.97 13.65 26.12
CA VAL A 12 -0.77 12.44 26.94
C VAL A 12 0.50 12.55 27.77
N SER A 13 0.57 11.78 28.87
CA SER A 13 1.81 11.68 29.64
C SER A 13 2.90 10.98 28.82
N ARG A 14 4.17 11.30 29.10
CA ARG A 14 5.31 10.55 28.53
C ARG A 14 5.18 9.05 28.81
N GLN A 15 4.82 8.69 30.04
CA GLN A 15 4.65 7.29 30.45
C GLN A 15 3.58 6.59 29.62
N THR A 16 2.45 7.23 29.35
CA THR A 16 1.41 6.70 28.46
C THR A 16 1.96 6.44 27.06
N LEU A 17 2.70 7.40 26.48
CA LEU A 17 3.29 7.24 25.15
C LEU A 17 4.32 6.11 25.10
N TYR A 18 5.15 5.97 26.14
CA TYR A 18 6.11 4.87 26.26
C TYR A 18 5.42 3.52 26.50
N ASN A 19 4.33 3.47 27.26
CA ASN A 19 3.54 2.24 27.46
C ASN A 19 2.89 1.79 26.15
N GLU A 20 2.42 2.73 25.34
CA GLU A 20 1.70 2.45 24.09
C GLU A 20 2.64 2.06 22.94
N PHE A 21 3.81 2.71 22.85
CA PHE A 21 4.72 2.57 21.71
C PHE A 21 6.10 1.99 22.04
N GLY A 22 6.43 1.83 23.32
CA GLY A 22 7.68 1.27 23.85
C GLY A 22 8.90 2.16 23.65
N SER A 23 9.11 2.65 22.43
CA SER A 23 10.26 3.46 22.03
C SER A 23 9.90 4.41 20.89
N LYS A 24 10.81 5.32 20.56
CA LYS A 24 10.69 6.18 19.37
C LYS A 24 10.61 5.35 18.08
N ASP A 25 11.34 4.25 18.03
CA ASP A 25 11.35 3.35 16.88
C ASP A 25 10.04 2.53 16.79
N GLY A 26 9.48 2.11 17.93
CA GLY A 26 8.14 1.51 17.97
C GLY A 26 7.04 2.48 17.52
N LEU A 27 7.11 3.75 17.94
CA LEU A 27 6.23 4.80 17.43
C LEU A 27 6.39 5.00 15.92
N ALA A 28 7.63 5.01 15.41
CA ALA A 28 7.88 5.15 13.97
C ALA A 28 7.30 3.97 13.17
N ARG A 29 7.48 2.73 13.64
CA ARG A 29 6.85 1.54 13.04
C ARG A 29 5.33 1.63 13.06
N ALA A 30 4.73 2.05 14.18
CA ALA A 30 3.29 2.22 14.31
C ALA A 30 2.74 3.22 13.28
N LEU A 31 3.45 4.33 13.07
CA LEU A 31 3.07 5.34 12.08
C LEU A 31 3.15 4.78 10.66
N VAL A 32 4.25 4.10 10.29
CA VAL A 32 4.37 3.46 8.96
C VAL A 32 3.24 2.46 8.72
N ARG A 33 2.89 1.64 9.72
CA ARG A 33 1.77 0.69 9.62
C ARG A 33 0.43 1.38 9.40
N ARG A 34 0.16 2.45 10.15
CA ARG A 34 -1.06 3.24 9.95
C ARG A 34 -1.15 3.77 8.52
N GLU A 35 -0.06 4.28 7.98
CA GLU A 35 -0.04 4.76 6.59
C GLU A 35 -0.15 3.62 5.57
N ALA A 36 0.43 2.45 5.87
CA ALA A 36 0.28 1.24 5.07
C ALA A 36 -1.17 0.78 5.01
N ASP A 37 -1.86 0.72 6.16
CA ASP A 37 -3.27 0.36 6.25
C ASP A 37 -4.14 1.37 5.47
N GLY A 38 -3.86 2.67 5.62
CA GLY A 38 -4.55 3.73 4.87
C GLY A 38 -4.34 3.63 3.36
N TYR A 39 -3.12 3.29 2.93
CA TYR A 39 -2.81 3.04 1.53
C TYR A 39 -3.57 1.83 0.98
N LEU A 40 -3.57 0.70 1.69
CA LEU A 40 -4.26 -0.53 1.29
C LEU A 40 -5.78 -0.32 1.23
N ALA A 41 -6.37 0.40 2.19
CA ALA A 41 -7.78 0.74 2.15
C ALA A 41 -8.14 1.63 0.93
N GLY A 42 -7.21 2.47 0.47
CA GLY A 42 -7.39 3.23 -0.78
C GLY A 42 -7.29 2.36 -2.03
N VAL A 43 -6.40 1.36 -2.04
CA VAL A 43 -6.33 0.34 -3.10
C VAL A 43 -7.66 -0.43 -3.16
N ASP A 44 -8.16 -0.91 -2.03
CA ASP A 44 -9.42 -1.65 -1.95
C ASP A 44 -10.60 -0.81 -2.47
N ARG A 45 -10.64 0.49 -2.17
CA ARG A 45 -11.65 1.41 -2.72
C ARG A 45 -11.54 1.62 -4.23
N ALA A 46 -10.32 1.79 -4.76
CA ALA A 46 -10.10 1.94 -6.20
C ALA A 46 -10.49 0.65 -6.94
N LEU A 47 -10.19 -0.50 -6.35
CA LEU A 47 -10.63 -1.79 -6.83
C LEU A 47 -12.13 -1.98 -6.65
N ALA A 48 -12.84 -1.33 -5.74
CA ALA A 48 -14.30 -1.51 -5.60
C ALA A 48 -15.14 -0.73 -6.62
N LEU A 49 -14.51 0.08 -7.49
CA LEU A 49 -15.23 0.90 -8.48
C LEU A 49 -16.06 0.03 -9.45
N PRO A 50 -17.29 0.46 -9.82
CA PRO A 50 -18.12 -0.23 -10.80
C PRO A 50 -17.62 0.05 -12.22
N ALA A 51 -16.45 -0.48 -12.55
CA ALA A 51 -15.79 -0.33 -13.85
C ALA A 51 -15.19 -1.67 -14.31
N ASP A 52 -14.71 -1.73 -15.55
CA ASP A 52 -13.99 -2.91 -16.01
C ASP A 52 -12.64 -3.09 -15.27
N THR A 53 -12.06 -4.27 -15.39
CA THR A 53 -10.77 -4.61 -14.76
C THR A 53 -9.66 -3.62 -15.11
N ARG A 54 -9.61 -3.16 -16.36
CA ARG A 54 -8.56 -2.26 -16.85
C ARG A 54 -8.68 -0.89 -16.19
N ASP A 55 -9.88 -0.36 -16.08
CA ASP A 55 -10.15 0.93 -15.45
C ASP A 55 -10.01 0.88 -13.92
N ARG A 56 -10.37 -0.23 -13.28
CA ARG A 56 -10.10 -0.47 -11.85
C ARG A 56 -8.59 -0.50 -11.56
N LEU A 57 -7.79 -1.13 -12.43
CA LEU A 57 -6.32 -1.13 -12.33
C LEU A 57 -5.72 0.26 -12.61
N ALA A 58 -6.25 1.01 -13.58
CA ALA A 58 -5.84 2.38 -13.84
C ALA A 58 -6.12 3.29 -12.63
N ALA A 59 -7.31 3.19 -12.03
CA ALA A 59 -7.68 3.94 -10.82
C ALA A 59 -6.79 3.56 -9.62
N THR A 60 -6.42 2.28 -9.50
CA THR A 60 -5.48 1.81 -8.46
C THR A 60 -4.10 2.43 -8.67
N ALA A 61 -3.60 2.51 -9.92
CA ALA A 61 -2.34 3.13 -10.23
C ALA A 61 -2.32 4.65 -9.96
N GLU A 62 -3.39 5.36 -10.30
CA GLU A 62 -3.57 6.77 -9.93
C GLU A 62 -3.59 6.96 -8.41
N TRP A 63 -4.29 6.09 -7.70
CA TRP A 63 -4.29 6.08 -6.24
C TRP A 63 -2.88 5.93 -5.68
N THR A 64 -2.12 4.97 -6.17
CA THR A 64 -0.74 4.74 -5.73
C THR A 64 0.14 5.96 -5.97
N VAL A 65 0.11 6.56 -7.15
CA VAL A 65 0.90 7.77 -7.46
C VAL A 65 0.50 8.93 -6.55
N ARG A 66 -0.80 9.16 -6.34
CA ARG A 66 -1.30 10.24 -5.47
C ARG A 66 -0.88 10.03 -4.02
N ALA A 67 -1.04 8.82 -3.49
CA ALA A 67 -0.69 8.49 -2.11
C ALA A 67 0.81 8.70 -1.84
N CYS A 68 1.67 8.28 -2.76
CA CYS A 68 3.12 8.52 -2.69
C CYS A 68 3.50 10.01 -2.75
N ARG A 69 2.75 10.82 -3.51
CA ARG A 69 2.98 12.27 -3.59
C ARG A 69 2.53 12.99 -2.33
N SER A 70 1.43 12.57 -1.72
CA SER A 70 0.87 13.20 -0.51
C SER A 70 1.52 12.72 0.79
N ASN A 71 2.18 11.57 0.79
CA ASN A 71 2.70 10.96 2.01
C ASN A 71 4.08 10.33 1.82
N VAL A 72 5.07 10.92 2.48
CA VAL A 72 6.47 10.49 2.41
C VAL A 72 6.72 9.10 3.00
N LEU A 73 5.92 8.65 3.98
CA LEU A 73 6.04 7.31 4.55
C LEU A 73 5.52 6.25 3.58
N VAL A 74 4.40 6.52 2.91
CA VAL A 74 3.86 5.66 1.85
C VAL A 74 4.87 5.53 0.72
N ARG A 75 5.46 6.65 0.28
CA ARG A 75 6.52 6.64 -0.74
C ARG A 75 7.72 5.82 -0.30
N ALA A 76 8.28 6.10 0.88
CA ALA A 76 9.47 5.41 1.38
C ALA A 76 9.26 3.90 1.54
N MET A 77 8.07 3.50 2.03
CA MET A 77 7.70 2.09 2.15
C MET A 77 7.57 1.40 0.78
N LEU A 78 6.94 2.05 -0.20
CA LEU A 78 6.71 1.46 -1.53
C LEU A 78 7.97 1.43 -2.41
N THR A 79 8.88 2.38 -2.24
CA THR A 79 10.10 2.47 -3.07
C THR A 79 11.37 2.01 -2.35
N GLY A 80 11.32 1.82 -1.03
CA GLY A 80 12.49 1.59 -0.19
C GLY A 80 13.37 2.82 0.01
N CYS A 81 12.97 4.00 -0.50
CA CYS A 81 13.79 5.21 -0.46
C CYS A 81 13.63 5.97 0.86
N TRP A 82 14.27 5.47 1.90
CA TRP A 82 14.48 6.19 3.16
C TRP A 82 15.62 7.21 3.03
N SER A 83 15.63 8.25 3.86
CA SER A 83 16.63 9.33 3.80
C SER A 83 17.06 9.80 5.18
N GLU A 84 18.09 10.64 5.30
CA GLU A 84 18.50 11.18 6.61
C GLU A 84 17.39 11.97 7.31
N ARG A 85 16.52 12.64 6.53
CA ARG A 85 15.37 13.38 7.05
C ARG A 85 14.18 12.47 7.40
N LEU A 86 14.19 11.24 6.90
CA LEU A 86 13.19 10.20 7.14
C LEU A 86 13.89 8.85 7.33
N PRO A 87 14.53 8.62 8.48
CA PRO A 87 15.29 7.41 8.71
C PRO A 87 14.37 6.19 8.70
N SER A 88 14.87 5.07 8.14
CA SER A 88 14.13 3.82 8.13
C SER A 88 13.88 3.36 9.57
N PRO A 89 12.64 3.08 9.97
CA PRO A 89 12.40 2.27 11.16
C PRO A 89 12.96 0.86 10.96
N SER A 90 13.21 0.14 12.05
CA SER A 90 13.63 -1.26 11.94
C SER A 90 12.59 -2.09 11.19
N LEU A 91 13.02 -2.76 10.10
CA LEU A 91 12.18 -3.67 9.32
C LEU A 91 12.00 -5.02 10.02
N THR A 92 12.95 -5.40 10.86
CA THR A 92 12.91 -6.61 11.68
C THR A 92 11.89 -6.46 12.81
N ALA A 93 11.13 -7.53 13.05
CA ALA A 93 10.23 -7.61 14.19
C ALA A 93 11.02 -7.49 15.51
N VAL A 94 10.42 -6.82 16.50
CA VAL A 94 10.90 -6.88 17.88
C VAL A 94 10.05 -7.92 18.61
N ALA A 95 10.67 -8.82 19.38
CA ALA A 95 9.93 -9.77 20.19
C ALA A 95 8.98 -9.01 21.13
N SER A 96 7.68 -9.10 20.86
CA SER A 96 6.68 -8.31 21.57
C SER A 96 6.12 -9.12 22.73
N SER A 97 6.38 -8.68 23.97
CA SER A 97 5.76 -9.24 25.18
C SER A 97 4.57 -8.41 25.68
N CYS A 98 4.19 -7.36 24.93
CA CYS A 98 3.21 -6.38 25.39
C CYS A 98 1.78 -6.87 25.18
N VAL A 99 0.90 -6.56 26.14
CA VAL A 99 -0.55 -6.83 26.03
C VAL A 99 -1.31 -5.73 25.28
N VAL A 100 -0.66 -4.60 25.01
CA VAL A 100 -1.25 -3.45 24.32
C VAL A 100 -1.37 -3.72 22.81
N PRO A 101 -2.57 -3.62 22.20
CA PRO A 101 -2.78 -3.95 20.79
C PRO A 101 -1.98 -3.11 19.80
N ALA A 102 -1.82 -1.79 20.02
CA ALA A 102 -1.04 -0.96 19.11
C ALA A 102 0.44 -1.35 19.15
N GLN A 103 0.98 -1.60 20.35
CA GLN A 103 2.36 -2.04 20.52
C GLN A 103 2.64 -3.39 19.85
N ARG A 104 1.76 -4.37 20.05
CA ARG A 104 1.89 -5.67 19.37
C ARG A 104 1.88 -5.56 17.86
N ARG A 105 1.01 -4.71 17.31
CA ARG A 105 1.03 -4.43 15.86
C ARG A 105 2.33 -3.75 15.46
N ALA A 106 2.76 -2.73 16.20
CA ALA A 106 3.97 -1.99 15.94
C ALA A 106 5.22 -2.89 15.93
N ASP A 107 5.29 -3.86 16.82
CA ASP A 107 6.44 -4.75 17.00
C ASP A 107 6.58 -5.86 15.95
N GLY A 108 5.57 -6.08 15.09
CA GLY A 108 5.74 -6.95 13.93
C GLY A 108 6.83 -6.44 12.97
N PRO A 109 7.25 -7.24 11.98
CA PRO A 109 8.14 -6.78 10.92
C PRO A 109 7.40 -5.85 9.95
N LEU A 110 8.03 -4.78 9.51
CA LEU A 110 7.50 -3.99 8.39
C LEU A 110 7.81 -4.75 7.10
N PRO A 111 6.85 -4.86 6.15
CA PRO A 111 7.10 -5.56 4.90
C PRO A 111 8.19 -4.83 4.10
N ALA A 112 9.07 -5.59 3.43
CA ALA A 112 9.96 -5.01 2.45
C ALA A 112 9.13 -4.42 1.28
N PRO A 113 9.66 -3.46 0.51
CA PRO A 113 8.93 -2.87 -0.60
C PRO A 113 8.37 -3.90 -1.58
N ALA A 114 9.14 -4.95 -1.90
CA ALA A 114 8.71 -6.04 -2.77
C ALA A 114 7.54 -6.85 -2.18
N ASP A 115 7.59 -7.18 -0.89
CA ASP A 115 6.53 -7.91 -0.20
C ASP A 115 5.24 -7.07 -0.13
N PHE A 116 5.38 -5.76 0.07
CA PHE A 116 4.23 -4.88 0.10
C PHE A 116 3.58 -4.72 -1.28
N VAL A 117 4.37 -4.69 -2.35
CA VAL A 117 3.87 -4.74 -3.73
C VAL A 117 3.17 -6.07 -4.02
N ALA A 118 3.73 -7.19 -3.56
CA ALA A 118 3.11 -8.49 -3.68
C ALA A 118 1.74 -8.55 -2.98
N LEU A 119 1.64 -7.94 -1.79
CA LEU A 119 0.40 -7.83 -1.03
C LEU A 119 -0.68 -7.02 -1.78
N VAL A 120 -0.28 -5.94 -2.47
CA VAL A 120 -1.19 -5.13 -3.31
C VAL A 120 -1.68 -5.94 -4.51
N ARG A 121 -0.77 -6.65 -5.18
CA ARG A 121 -1.13 -7.56 -6.29
C ARG A 121 -2.13 -8.61 -5.83
N GLU A 122 -1.88 -9.26 -4.70
CA GLU A 122 -2.76 -10.30 -4.16
C GLU A 122 -4.15 -9.78 -3.83
N ARG A 123 -4.25 -8.59 -3.22
CA ARG A 123 -5.54 -7.91 -3.02
C ARG A 123 -6.25 -7.59 -4.34
N ALA A 124 -5.52 -7.09 -5.33
CA ALA A 124 -6.08 -6.79 -6.65
C ALA A 124 -6.62 -8.06 -7.32
N VAL A 125 -5.86 -9.15 -7.31
CA VAL A 125 -6.31 -10.45 -7.85
C VAL A 125 -7.55 -10.93 -7.12
N ALA A 126 -7.56 -10.89 -5.78
CA ALA A 126 -8.71 -11.33 -4.98
C ALA A 126 -9.98 -10.49 -5.25
N ALA A 127 -9.83 -9.18 -5.50
CA ALA A 127 -10.95 -8.29 -5.78
C ALA A 127 -11.47 -8.37 -7.23
N LEU A 128 -10.64 -8.85 -8.16
CA LEU A 128 -10.93 -8.87 -9.60
C LEU A 128 -11.27 -10.27 -10.13
N ALA A 129 -10.84 -11.34 -9.45
CA ALA A 129 -11.12 -12.72 -9.82
C ALA A 129 -12.38 -13.25 -9.11
N PRO A 130 -13.53 -13.40 -9.80
CA PRO A 130 -14.70 -14.04 -9.21
C PRO A 130 -14.42 -15.53 -8.86
N PRO A 131 -15.18 -16.11 -7.91
CA PRO A 131 -15.09 -17.53 -7.61
C PRO A 131 -15.24 -18.39 -8.87
N GLY A 132 -14.36 -19.37 -9.05
CA GLY A 132 -14.36 -20.25 -10.23
C GLY A 132 -13.58 -19.72 -11.44
N THR A 133 -12.86 -18.60 -11.31
CA THR A 133 -11.95 -18.11 -12.36
C THR A 133 -10.92 -19.19 -12.75
N PRO A 134 -10.76 -19.52 -14.05
CA PRO A 134 -9.76 -20.48 -14.51
C PRO A 134 -8.34 -20.08 -14.09
N ARG A 135 -7.47 -21.08 -13.86
CA ARG A 135 -6.10 -20.83 -13.40
C ARG A 135 -5.26 -20.02 -14.41
N SER A 136 -5.52 -20.19 -15.71
CA SER A 136 -4.91 -19.40 -16.79
C SER A 136 -5.24 -17.91 -16.65
N ASP A 137 -6.52 -17.62 -16.47
CA ASP A 137 -7.09 -16.27 -16.41
C ASP A 137 -6.62 -15.56 -15.13
N ALA A 138 -6.59 -16.30 -14.01
CA ALA A 138 -6.04 -15.80 -12.75
C ALA A 138 -4.54 -15.47 -12.88
N GLY A 139 -3.78 -16.26 -13.63
CA GLY A 139 -2.37 -15.99 -13.92
C GLY A 139 -2.16 -14.75 -14.77
N GLU A 140 -3.00 -14.51 -15.77
CA GLU A 140 -2.97 -13.30 -16.61
C GLU A 140 -3.39 -12.05 -15.83
N LEU A 141 -4.41 -12.16 -14.99
CA LEU A 141 -4.84 -11.11 -14.09
C LEU A 141 -3.74 -10.75 -13.10
N ALA A 142 -3.06 -11.73 -12.51
CA ALA A 142 -1.93 -11.50 -11.61
C ALA A 142 -0.79 -10.74 -12.29
N ARG A 143 -0.46 -11.08 -13.55
CA ARG A 143 0.52 -10.35 -14.36
C ARG A 143 0.07 -8.92 -14.64
N SER A 144 -1.20 -8.72 -14.96
CA SER A 144 -1.78 -7.38 -15.23
C SER A 144 -1.76 -6.50 -13.98
N CYS A 145 -2.12 -7.05 -12.82
CA CYS A 145 -2.06 -6.37 -11.52
C CYS A 145 -0.62 -5.96 -11.19
N GLU A 146 0.32 -6.90 -11.32
CA GLU A 146 1.74 -6.68 -11.09
C GLU A 146 2.29 -5.56 -11.99
N LEU A 147 1.94 -5.57 -13.28
CA LEU A 147 2.38 -4.57 -14.25
C LEU A 147 1.82 -3.19 -13.92
N ALA A 148 0.53 -3.08 -13.57
CA ALA A 148 -0.09 -1.83 -13.17
C ALA A 148 0.59 -1.21 -11.94
N VAL A 149 0.87 -2.02 -10.91
CA VAL A 149 1.55 -1.55 -9.70
C VAL A 149 2.98 -1.11 -10.01
N ARG A 150 3.74 -1.87 -10.81
CA ARG A 150 5.10 -1.48 -11.21
C ARG A 150 5.14 -0.21 -12.06
N LEU A 151 4.20 -0.06 -13.00
CA LEU A 151 4.07 1.18 -13.78
C LEU A 151 3.75 2.37 -12.88
N ALA A 152 2.86 2.20 -11.90
CA ALA A 152 2.54 3.25 -10.93
C ALA A 152 3.78 3.66 -10.12
N LEU A 153 4.57 2.70 -9.64
CA LEU A 153 5.81 2.97 -8.91
C LEU A 153 6.87 3.64 -9.79
N SER A 154 6.99 3.23 -11.05
CA SER A 154 7.83 3.92 -12.04
C SER A 154 7.40 5.38 -12.17
N CYS A 155 6.09 5.65 -12.26
CA CYS A 155 5.51 6.99 -12.32
C CYS A 155 5.71 7.84 -11.05
N VAL A 156 6.04 7.22 -9.91
CA VAL A 156 6.43 7.93 -8.68
C VAL A 156 7.86 8.44 -8.78
N ALA A 157 8.75 7.67 -9.40
CA ALA A 157 10.15 8.05 -9.61
C ALA A 157 10.32 9.02 -10.79
N ALA A 158 9.65 8.73 -11.91
CA ALA A 158 9.65 9.51 -13.13
C ALA A 158 8.20 9.85 -13.51
N PRO A 159 7.69 11.03 -13.12
CA PRO A 159 6.31 11.42 -13.40
C PRO A 159 5.96 11.32 -14.88
N PRO A 160 4.77 10.78 -15.21
CA PRO A 160 4.31 10.68 -16.59
C PRO A 160 4.04 12.07 -17.17
N GLY A 161 4.15 12.18 -18.50
CA GLY A 161 3.74 13.36 -19.27
C GLY A 161 2.22 13.47 -19.38
N GLU A 162 1.74 13.98 -20.52
CA GLU A 162 0.31 14.07 -20.82
C GLU A 162 -0.39 12.70 -20.68
N GLY A 163 -1.64 12.70 -20.22
CA GLY A 163 -2.42 11.47 -19.98
C GLY A 163 -2.22 10.80 -18.61
N GLY A 164 -1.08 11.05 -17.96
CA GLY A 164 -0.80 10.54 -16.63
C GLY A 164 -0.67 9.01 -16.53
N VAL A 165 -0.62 8.49 -15.30
CA VAL A 165 -0.40 7.06 -15.05
C VAL A 165 -1.56 6.19 -15.53
N ALA A 166 -2.78 6.69 -15.50
CA ALA A 166 -3.96 5.93 -15.89
C ALA A 166 -3.96 5.59 -17.38
N GLU A 167 -3.59 6.55 -18.22
CA GLU A 167 -3.46 6.31 -19.65
C GLU A 167 -2.38 5.28 -19.94
N LEU A 168 -1.20 5.39 -19.30
CA LEU A 168 -0.14 4.39 -19.42
C LEU A 168 -0.60 2.98 -19.04
N VAL A 169 -1.39 2.83 -17.98
CA VAL A 169 -1.95 1.53 -17.60
C VAL A 169 -2.96 1.04 -18.62
N ARG A 170 -3.86 1.90 -19.11
CA ARG A 170 -4.87 1.53 -20.11
C ARG A 170 -4.29 1.15 -21.47
N THR A 171 -3.16 1.73 -21.87
CA THR A 171 -2.47 1.41 -23.12
C THR A 171 -1.67 0.11 -23.01
N THR A 172 -1.13 -0.19 -21.83
CA THR A 172 -0.32 -1.39 -21.61
C THR A 172 -1.17 -2.63 -21.37
N LEU A 173 -2.32 -2.49 -20.71
CA LEU A 173 -3.18 -3.63 -20.37
C LEU A 173 -4.22 -3.90 -21.47
N PRO A 174 -4.42 -5.18 -21.85
CA PRO A 174 -5.43 -5.53 -22.84
C PRO A 174 -6.83 -5.16 -22.32
N ARG A 175 -7.70 -4.70 -23.22
CA ARG A 175 -9.13 -4.58 -22.91
C ARG A 175 -9.68 -5.99 -22.68
N GLN A 176 -10.10 -6.27 -21.46
CA GLN A 176 -10.85 -7.49 -21.16
C GLN A 176 -12.23 -7.34 -21.80
N PRO A 177 -12.66 -8.26 -22.69
CA PRO A 177 -14.01 -8.22 -23.22
C PRO A 177 -14.98 -8.38 -22.03
N SER A 178 -15.95 -7.47 -21.92
CA SER A 178 -17.07 -7.64 -21.02
C SER A 178 -17.74 -8.97 -21.37
N ARG A 179 -17.54 -10.01 -20.55
CA ARG A 179 -18.30 -11.27 -20.69
C ARG A 179 -19.77 -10.92 -20.41
N SER A 180 -20.50 -10.65 -21.49
CA SER A 180 -21.95 -10.57 -21.49
C SER A 180 -22.48 -11.88 -20.91
N LEU A 181 -23.22 -11.78 -19.81
CA LEU A 181 -23.99 -12.87 -19.21
C LEU A 181 -25.04 -13.36 -20.22
N ASN A 182 -24.62 -14.18 -21.18
CA ASN A 182 -25.52 -15.00 -21.97
C ASN A 182 -25.43 -16.42 -21.41
N HIS A 183 -26.25 -16.71 -20.41
CA HIS A 183 -26.80 -18.04 -20.24
C HIS A 183 -28.28 -17.90 -19.93
N LEU A 184 -29.06 -18.27 -20.95
CA LEU A 184 -30.46 -18.69 -20.90
C LEU A 184 -30.65 -19.83 -19.90
#